data_AF-A0A179SWX8-F1
#
_entry.id   AF-A0A179SWX8-F1
#
_cell.length_a   1.000
_cell.length_b   1.000
_cell.length_c   1.000
_cell.angle_alpha   90.00
_cell.angle_beta   90.00
_cell.angle_gamma   90.00
#
_symmetry.space_group_name_H-M   'P 1'
#
loop_
_entity.id
_entity.type
_entity.pdbx_description
1 polymer ?
#
loop_
_entity_poly.entity_id
_entity_poly.type
_entity_poly.pdbx_seq_one_letter_code
_entity_poly.pdbx_strand_id
1 'polypeptide(L)' 'MYINAIQANVNYAWKHARDENGLFSKDWTGEKGVSQEHKWLLDQAPMIEFYALLTLTELI' A
#
# COMPACT_ATOMS: atom_id res chain seq x y z
N MET A 1 14.82 -7.24 -9.55
CA MET A 1 14.17 -6.22 -10.41
C MET A 1 12.68 -6.07 -10.09
N TYR A 2 11.88 -7.15 -10.06
CA TYR A 2 10.44 -7.07 -9.73
C TYR A 2 10.14 -6.77 -8.26
N ILE A 3 10.88 -7.36 -7.31
CA ILE A 3 10.70 -7.09 -5.86
C ILE A 3 10.94 -5.62 -5.54
N ASN A 4 12.02 -5.03 -6.08
CA ASN A 4 12.33 -3.62 -5.89
C ASN A 4 11.22 -2.71 -6.46
N ALA A 5 10.57 -3.09 -7.56
CA ALA A 5 9.44 -2.35 -8.10
C ALA A 5 8.21 -2.43 -7.18
N ILE A 6 7.92 -3.60 -6.61
CA ILE A 6 6.86 -3.76 -5.61
C ILE A 6 7.16 -2.91 -4.37
N GLN A 7 8.39 -2.96 -3.85
CA GLN A 7 8.81 -2.13 -2.71
C GLN A 7 8.63 -0.64 -2.99
N ALA A 8 9.05 -0.17 -4.16
CA ALA A 8 8.85 1.22 -4.57
C ALA A 8 7.37 1.60 -4.62
N ASN A 9 6.52 0.74 -5.19
CA ASN A 9 5.08 0.99 -5.29
C ASN A 9 4.40 1.00 -3.91
N VAL A 10 4.73 0.05 -3.03
CA VAL A 10 4.16 -0.04 -1.67
C VAL A 10 4.59 1.16 -0.83
N ASN A 11 5.86 1.59 -0.94
CA ASN A 11 6.35 2.81 -0.30
C ASN A 11 5.65 4.07 -0.81
N TYR A 12 5.44 4.16 -2.13
CA TYR A 12 4.74 5.27 -2.75
C TYR A 12 3.28 5.32 -2.27
N ALA A 13 2.57 4.20 -2.31
CA ALA A 13 1.19 4.09 -1.83
C ALA A 13 1.08 4.47 -0.36
N TRP A 14 2.01 4.01 0.49
CA TRP A 14 2.05 4.38 1.91
C TRP A 14 2.17 5.89 2.13
N LYS A 15 2.92 6.59 1.27
CA LYS A 15 3.12 8.03 1.39
C LYS A 15 1.98 8.85 0.77
N HIS A 16 1.37 8.36 -0.31
CA HIS A 16 0.52 9.18 -1.18
C HIS A 16 -0.93 8.71 -1.34
N ALA A 17 -1.24 7.43 -1.07
CA ALA A 17 -2.54 6.83 -1.32
C ALA A 17 -3.39 6.60 -0.05
N ARG A 18 -2.90 7.01 1.13
CA ARG A 18 -3.69 7.00 2.36
C ARG A 18 -4.60 8.21 2.44
N ASP A 19 -5.81 7.98 2.95
CA ASP A 19 -6.73 9.05 3.33
C ASP A 19 -6.39 9.67 4.70
N GLU A 20 -7.25 10.56 5.18
CA GLU A 20 -7.13 11.23 6.48
C GLU A 20 -7.14 10.27 7.69
N ASN A 21 -7.73 9.09 7.54
CA ASN A 21 -7.75 8.04 8.57
C ASN A 21 -6.55 7.08 8.45
N GLY A 22 -5.67 7.31 7.48
CA GLY A 22 -4.53 6.45 7.21
C GLY A 22 -4.89 5.16 6.46
N LEU A 23 -6.07 5.07 5.86
CA LEU A 23 -6.57 3.87 5.19
C LEU A 23 -6.36 3.94 3.68
N PHE A 24 -6.16 2.76 3.08
CA PHE A 24 -5.96 2.58 1.66
C PHE A 24 -7.28 2.34 0.91
N SER A 25 -7.26 2.59 -0.38
CA SER A 25 -8.23 2.05 -1.33
C SER A 25 -7.52 1.10 -2.29
N LYS A 26 -8.29 0.36 -3.10
CA LYS A 26 -7.78 -0.50 -4.18
C LYS A 26 -6.80 0.20 -5.15
N ASP A 27 -6.81 1.53 -5.22
CA ASP A 27 -5.94 2.32 -6.06
C ASP A 27 -4.74 2.85 -5.26
N TRP A 28 -3.54 2.59 -5.78
CA TRP A 28 -2.25 2.94 -5.16
C TRP A 28 -1.57 4.13 -5.83
N THR A 29 -2.17 4.71 -6.89
CA THR A 29 -1.60 5.82 -7.65
C THR A 29 -1.55 7.15 -6.87
N GLY A 30 -2.33 7.25 -5.79
CA GLY A 30 -2.42 8.47 -4.98
C GLY A 30 -3.27 9.57 -5.62
N GLU A 31 -4.05 9.26 -6.65
CA GLU A 31 -5.02 10.19 -7.22
C GLU A 31 -6.11 10.54 -6.19
N LYS A 32 -6.18 11.84 -5.85
CA LYS A 32 -7.19 12.37 -4.95
C LYS A 32 -8.44 12.73 -5.75
N GLY A 33 -9.54 12.02 -5.51
CA GLY A 33 -10.82 12.28 -6.20
C GLY A 33 -11.75 11.07 -6.22
N VAL A 34 -11.24 9.86 -5.99
CA VAL A 34 -12.06 8.67 -5.80
C VAL A 34 -12.52 8.63 -4.34
N SER A 35 -13.60 9.33 -4.01
CA SER A 35 -14.25 9.19 -2.70
C SER A 35 -14.74 7.76 -2.55
N GLN A 36 -14.12 7.01 -1.64
CA GLN A 36 -14.63 5.75 -1.12
C GLN A 36 -14.88 5.99 0.36
N GLU A 37 -16.10 6.39 0.71
CA GLU A 37 -16.53 6.60 2.11
C GLU A 37 -16.33 5.34 2.97
N HIS A 38 -16.30 4.16 2.33
CA HIS A 38 -16.04 2.90 2.98
C HIS A 38 -14.78 2.25 2.42
N LYS A 39 -13.86 1.89 3.32
CA LYS A 39 -12.62 1.17 2.99
C LYS A 39 -12.79 -0.31 3.23
N TRP A 40 -12.27 -1.12 2.32
CA TRP A 40 -12.39 -2.56 2.42
C TRP A 40 -11.25 -3.10 3.29
N LEU A 41 -11.56 -4.10 4.13
CA LEU A 41 -10.54 -4.78 4.93
C LEU A 41 -9.43 -5.39 4.05
N LEU A 42 -9.81 -5.91 2.88
CA LEU A 42 -8.89 -6.49 1.91
C LEU A 42 -7.99 -5.44 1.23
N ASP A 43 -8.31 -4.15 1.27
CA ASP A 43 -7.39 -3.11 0.80
C ASP A 43 -6.31 -2.79 1.85
N GLN A 44 -6.53 -3.19 3.12
CA GLN A 44 -5.62 -2.91 4.23
C GLN A 44 -4.68 -4.09 4.52
N ALA A 45 -5.24 -5.29 4.65
CA ALA A 45 -4.50 -6.47 5.10
C ALA A 45 -3.26 -6.79 4.22
N PRO A 46 -3.34 -6.72 2.87
CA PRO A 46 -2.18 -6.99 2.02
C PRO A 46 -1.02 -6.02 2.21
N MET A 47 -1.27 -4.76 2.62
CA MET A 47 -0.18 -3.80 2.85
C MET A 47 0.73 -4.27 3.98
N ILE A 48 0.15 -4.82 5.05
CA ILE A 48 0.89 -5.39 6.17
C ILE A 48 1.67 -6.62 5.72
N GLU A 49 1.03 -7.50 4.93
CA GLU A 49 1.68 -8.69 4.37
C GLU A 49 2.88 -8.31 3.47
N PHE A 50 2.73 -7.33 2.59
CA PHE A 50 3.83 -6.87 1.74
C PHE A 50 5.03 -6.37 2.55
N TYR A 51 4.82 -5.54 3.57
CA TYR A 51 5.93 -5.07 4.41
C TYR A 51 6.59 -6.19 5.21
N ALA A 52 5.81 -7.14 5.73
CA ALA A 52 6.36 -8.31 6.41
C ALA A 52 7.24 -9.15 5.48
N LEU A 53 6.77 -9.40 4.25
CA LEU A 53 7.51 -10.16 3.25
C LEU A 53 8.76 -9.42 2.78
N LEU A 54 8.66 -8.11 2.49
CA LEU A 54 9.80 -7.30 2.05
C LEU A 54 10.91 -7.28 3.13
N THR A 55 10.53 -7.11 4.39
CA THR A 55 11.49 -7.16 5.51
C THR A 55 12.18 -8.51 5.60
N LEU A 56 11.44 -9.61 5.42
CA LEU A 56 12.03 -10.94 5.40
C LEU A 56 13.03 -11.10 4.25
N THR A 57 12.75 -10.55 3.07
CA THR A 57 13.68 -10.62 1.93
C THR A 57 14.95 -9.78 2.10
N GLU A 58 14.93 -8.73 2.92
CA GLU A 58 16.12 -7.91 3.24
C GLU A 58 17.04 -8.57 4.29
N LEU A 59 16.56 -9.61 4.98
CA LEU A 59 17.28 -10.34 6.03
C LEU A 59 18.05 -11.58 5.54
N ILE A 60 17.97 -11.90 4.25
CA ILE A 60 18.59 -13.09 3.60
C ILE A 60 19.62 -12.65 2.58
#